data_AF-A0A931Z9S1-F1
#
_entry.id   AF-A0A931Z9S1-F1
#
_cell.length_a   1.000
_cell.length_b   1.000
_cell.length_c   1.000
_cell.angle_alpha   90.00
_cell.angle_beta   90.00
_cell.angle_gamma   90.00
#
_symmetry.space_group_name_H-M   'P 1'
#
loop_
_entity.id
_entity.type
_entity.pdbx_description
1 polymer ?
#
loop_
_entity_poly.entity_id
_entity_poly.type
_entity_poly.pdbx_seq_one_letter_code
_entity_poly.pdbx_strand_id
1 'polypeptide(L)'
;MISFRPLPLLPLVVRRRALAFLGCALAALPASLRAGYEDIVNAFATIRSDTTFPVQGKTFDDIEETFGPRRQPSLSGSYDWHRGIDIDGAGGENILAAYDAQFEKLDYSASAGNYVVLKHTLPSSVAFGSNPDKQTWTTFYTYYMHLSDDSVTLINNQGWAKGDAIAKGTTIGHLGNTGGSGGEAYAYHLHFELRFGTSNPLENQIAVGGLTATDAWFDPHMHPMLLFNPNDATLRGASSGATYAQSLSLLAAGTHADGLTFQYASSLDELPLLNRFDVQVREIASGNVVLSHALDFNQRTGFDATTNALLDVQDTTAPYSAPQFFEDTDTTFSSQLVVPTSWLGAYSSAAYSVTVTASDIWLNSIALMVSASAVPEPSTYAALAGALALGVAAWRRRGNARARDL
;
A
#
# COMPACT_ATOMS: atom_id res chain seq x y z
N MET A 1 19.96 35.78 71.10
CA MET A 1 20.40 34.46 70.62
C MET A 1 19.64 34.15 69.34
N ILE A 2 20.30 34.31 68.20
CA ILE A 2 19.70 34.16 66.87
C ILE A 2 19.99 32.72 66.39
N SER A 3 18.93 31.97 66.11
CA SER A 3 18.97 30.57 65.70
C SER A 3 19.28 30.47 64.20
N PHE A 4 20.40 29.80 63.86
CA PHE A 4 20.73 29.38 62.51
C PHE A 4 20.00 28.08 62.18
N ARG A 5 19.24 28.05 61.08
CA ARG A 5 18.78 26.82 60.42
C ARG A 5 19.60 26.60 59.13
N PRO A 6 20.07 25.37 58.84
CA PRO A 6 20.80 25.10 57.61
C PRO A 6 19.84 24.93 56.42
N LEU A 7 20.24 25.44 55.24
CA LEU A 7 19.58 25.22 53.96
C LEU A 7 19.81 23.78 53.45
N PRO A 8 18.84 23.15 52.76
CA PRO A 8 19.05 21.87 52.11
C PRO A 8 19.78 22.01 50.76
N LEU A 9 20.71 21.09 50.51
CA LEU A 9 21.41 20.89 49.25
C LEU A 9 20.43 20.40 48.17
N LEU A 10 20.31 21.14 47.05
CA LEU A 10 19.66 20.66 45.83
C LEU A 10 20.62 19.78 45.02
N PRO A 11 20.16 18.66 44.44
CA PRO A 11 20.99 17.83 43.58
C PRO A 11 21.22 18.51 42.22
N LEU A 12 22.48 18.45 41.77
CA LEU A 12 22.97 18.91 40.49
C LEU A 12 22.36 18.07 39.35
N VAL A 13 21.25 18.53 38.76
CA VAL A 13 20.71 17.93 37.53
C VAL A 13 21.58 18.38 36.35
N VAL A 14 22.42 17.47 35.86
CA VAL A 14 23.12 17.61 34.59
C VAL A 14 22.08 17.62 33.47
N ARG A 15 21.64 18.81 33.05
CA ARG A 15 20.84 18.97 31.83
C ARG A 15 21.71 18.63 30.62
N ARG A 16 21.60 17.39 30.12
CA ARG A 16 21.99 17.10 28.73
C ARG A 16 21.12 17.97 27.83
N ARG A 17 21.73 18.95 27.16
CA ARG A 17 21.08 19.76 26.12
C ARG A 17 20.64 18.79 25.01
N ALA A 18 19.35 18.50 24.93
CA ALA A 18 18.74 17.99 23.72
C ALA A 18 18.90 19.08 22.65
N LEU A 19 19.72 18.80 21.64
CA LEU A 19 20.02 19.72 20.56
C LEU A 19 18.83 19.69 19.59
N ALA A 20 18.16 20.85 19.52
CA ALA A 20 17.36 21.40 18.43
C ALA A 20 16.48 20.44 17.62
N PHE A 21 15.17 20.54 17.85
CA PHE A 21 14.15 20.42 16.82
C PHE A 21 14.55 21.32 15.63
N LEU A 22 14.99 20.72 14.53
CA LEU A 22 15.11 21.42 13.25
C LEU A 22 13.75 21.29 12.56
N GLY A 23 13.18 22.45 12.24
CA GLY A 23 11.86 22.57 11.64
C GLY A 23 11.72 21.70 10.39
N CYS A 24 10.61 20.98 10.34
CA CYS A 24 10.18 20.17 9.21
C CYS A 24 10.01 21.09 7.99
N ALA A 25 11.03 21.19 7.14
CA ALA A 25 10.83 21.66 5.78
C ALA A 25 10.10 20.53 5.05
N LEU A 26 8.80 20.71 4.80
CA LEU A 26 8.01 19.86 3.92
C LEU A 26 8.81 19.64 2.63
N ALA A 27 9.32 18.43 2.41
CA ALA A 27 9.97 18.10 1.16
C ALA A 27 8.89 18.11 0.07
N ALA A 28 8.82 19.21 -0.69
CA ALA A 28 7.92 19.29 -1.82
C ALA A 28 8.36 18.25 -2.88
N LEU A 29 7.39 17.45 -3.33
CA LEU A 29 7.51 16.56 -4.48
C LEU A 29 8.06 17.31 -5.70
N PRO A 30 8.80 16.67 -6.62
CA PRO A 30 9.03 17.26 -7.93
C PRO A 30 7.68 17.54 -8.61
N ALA A 31 7.39 18.82 -8.85
CA ALA A 31 6.07 19.33 -9.22
C ALA A 31 5.44 18.65 -10.46
N SER A 32 6.27 18.12 -11.37
CA SER A 32 5.81 17.52 -12.63
C SER A 32 5.18 16.13 -12.47
N LEU A 33 5.59 15.32 -11.49
CA LEU A 33 5.01 14.00 -11.27
C LEU A 33 3.70 14.08 -10.46
N ARG A 34 3.63 15.06 -9.54
CA ARG A 34 2.43 15.40 -8.77
C ARG A 34 1.27 15.86 -9.65
N ALA A 35 1.56 16.67 -10.68
CA ALA A 35 0.52 17.25 -11.54
C ALA A 35 -0.35 16.18 -12.25
N GLY A 36 0.25 15.10 -12.75
CA GLY A 36 -0.51 14.05 -13.47
C GLY A 36 -1.41 13.22 -12.55
N TYR A 37 -0.94 12.87 -11.35
CA TYR A 37 -1.76 12.10 -10.41
C TYR A 37 -2.86 12.95 -9.76
N GLU A 38 -2.59 14.24 -9.50
CA GLU A 38 -3.58 15.19 -8.99
C GLU A 38 -4.79 15.32 -9.93
N ASP A 39 -4.57 15.33 -11.26
CA ASP A 39 -5.65 15.33 -12.24
C ASP A 39 -6.55 14.09 -12.13
N ILE A 40 -5.98 12.92 -11.83
CA ILE A 40 -6.74 11.67 -11.63
C ILE A 40 -7.57 11.76 -10.35
N VAL A 41 -6.95 12.17 -9.24
CA VAL A 41 -7.64 12.36 -7.96
C VAL A 41 -8.81 13.32 -8.12
N ASN A 42 -8.59 14.45 -8.81
CA ASN A 42 -9.62 15.45 -9.08
C ASN A 42 -10.74 14.90 -9.95
N ALA A 43 -10.44 14.12 -10.99
CA ALA A 43 -11.47 13.55 -11.84
C ALA A 43 -12.34 12.53 -11.10
N PHE A 44 -11.75 11.64 -10.30
CA PHE A 44 -12.52 10.73 -9.45
C PHE A 44 -13.31 11.48 -8.36
N ALA A 45 -12.76 12.56 -7.79
CA ALA A 45 -13.47 13.37 -6.81
C ALA A 45 -14.81 13.93 -7.34
N THR A 46 -14.95 14.14 -8.66
CA THR A 46 -16.19 14.62 -9.27
C THR A 46 -17.33 13.59 -9.26
N ILE A 47 -17.04 12.30 -9.11
CA ILE A 47 -18.05 11.22 -9.13
C ILE A 47 -18.27 10.56 -7.77
N ARG A 48 -17.36 10.72 -6.80
CA ARG A 48 -17.38 9.99 -5.52
C ARG A 48 -18.68 10.12 -4.73
N SER A 49 -19.29 11.31 -4.72
CA SER A 49 -20.55 11.54 -4.02
C SER A 49 -21.74 10.78 -4.63
N ASP A 50 -21.56 10.23 -5.82
CA ASP A 50 -22.56 9.48 -6.56
C ASP A 50 -22.13 8.02 -6.78
N THR A 51 -21.37 7.43 -5.86
CA THR A 51 -21.01 6.01 -5.90
C THR A 51 -21.76 5.20 -4.85
N THR A 52 -21.72 3.88 -4.96
CA THR A 52 -22.21 2.95 -3.93
C THR A 52 -21.14 1.90 -3.66
N PHE A 53 -21.00 1.49 -2.40
CA PHE A 53 -20.13 0.37 -2.06
C PHE A 53 -20.63 -0.92 -2.73
N PRO A 54 -19.74 -1.77 -3.27
CA PRO A 54 -20.12 -2.78 -4.25
C PRO A 54 -20.72 -4.05 -3.62
N VAL A 55 -20.67 -4.21 -2.30
CA VAL A 55 -21.39 -5.28 -1.59
C VAL A 55 -22.51 -4.64 -0.77
N GLN A 56 -23.75 -5.10 -1.00
CA GLN A 56 -24.91 -4.47 -0.38
C GLN A 56 -24.86 -4.54 1.15
N GLY A 57 -24.92 -3.38 1.80
CA GLY A 57 -24.95 -3.26 3.26
C GLY A 57 -23.59 -3.41 3.95
N LYS A 58 -22.52 -3.64 3.19
CA LYS A 58 -21.14 -3.59 3.69
C LYS A 58 -20.60 -2.17 3.74
N THR A 59 -19.53 -2.03 4.48
CA THR A 59 -18.82 -0.80 4.82
C THR A 59 -17.33 -1.00 4.60
N PHE A 60 -16.54 0.04 4.84
CA PHE A 60 -15.09 -0.05 4.80
C PHE A 60 -14.53 -1.01 5.85
N ASP A 61 -15.24 -1.22 6.97
CA ASP A 61 -14.86 -2.18 8.01
C ASP A 61 -14.82 -3.63 7.48
N ASP A 62 -15.46 -3.88 6.33
CA ASP A 62 -15.48 -5.18 5.67
C ASP A 62 -14.36 -5.34 4.61
N ILE A 63 -13.43 -4.38 4.49
CA ILE A 63 -12.25 -4.50 3.61
C ILE A 63 -11.17 -5.29 4.36
N GLU A 64 -10.89 -6.51 3.90
CA GLU A 64 -9.89 -7.39 4.52
C GLU A 64 -8.50 -7.24 3.90
N GLU A 65 -8.43 -7.00 2.58
CA GLU A 65 -7.16 -6.86 1.86
C GLU A 65 -7.17 -5.62 0.97
N THR A 66 -6.08 -4.85 1.03
CA THR A 66 -5.95 -3.59 0.28
C THR A 66 -5.18 -3.73 -1.03
N PHE A 67 -5.27 -2.70 -1.87
CA PHE A 67 -4.52 -2.58 -3.11
C PHE A 67 -3.01 -2.41 -2.87
N GLY A 68 -2.21 -3.11 -3.66
CA GLY A 68 -0.76 -2.94 -3.71
C GLY A 68 0.03 -4.16 -3.23
N PRO A 69 1.30 -3.96 -2.83
CA PRO A 69 2.18 -5.02 -2.32
C PRO A 69 1.54 -5.79 -1.16
N ARG A 70 1.52 -7.12 -1.23
CA ARG A 70 1.12 -7.98 -0.10
C ARG A 70 1.98 -9.22 0.04
N ARG A 71 1.91 -9.84 1.21
CA ARG A 71 2.37 -11.23 1.42
C ARG A 71 1.20 -12.14 1.10
N GLN A 72 1.39 -13.15 0.25
CA GLN A 72 0.30 -14.05 -0.09
C GLN A 72 -0.10 -14.89 1.14
N PRO A 73 -1.39 -14.89 1.54
CA PRO A 73 -1.87 -15.73 2.65
C PRO A 73 -1.77 -17.23 2.32
N SER A 74 -1.99 -17.62 1.06
CA SER A 74 -2.10 -19.01 0.60
C SER A 74 -0.76 -19.71 0.35
N LEU A 75 0.36 -18.98 0.35
CA LEU A 75 1.70 -19.51 0.08
C LEU A 75 2.70 -18.83 1.01
N SER A 76 3.14 -19.56 2.05
CA SER A 76 4.02 -19.00 3.06
C SER A 76 5.33 -18.49 2.43
N GLY A 77 5.50 -17.16 2.45
CA GLY A 77 6.73 -16.50 2.00
C GLY A 77 6.74 -15.96 0.58
N SER A 78 5.65 -16.03 -0.20
CA SER A 78 5.56 -15.35 -1.50
C SER A 78 5.02 -13.92 -1.37
N TYR A 79 5.61 -13.02 -2.14
CA TYR A 79 5.17 -11.65 -2.35
C TYR A 79 4.33 -11.60 -3.63
N ASP A 80 3.30 -10.77 -3.64
CA ASP A 80 2.41 -10.54 -4.79
C ASP A 80 1.87 -9.11 -4.77
N TRP A 81 1.34 -8.67 -5.91
CA TRP A 81 0.63 -7.41 -6.06
C TRP A 81 -0.88 -7.63 -6.10
N HIS A 82 -1.57 -7.12 -5.07
CA HIS A 82 -3.02 -7.11 -5.03
C HIS A 82 -3.58 -5.99 -5.91
N ARG A 83 -4.29 -6.35 -6.97
CA ARG A 83 -4.78 -5.45 -8.03
C ARG A 83 -6.12 -4.78 -7.72
N GLY A 84 -6.68 -5.08 -6.55
CA GLY A 84 -7.97 -4.60 -6.10
C GLY A 84 -8.03 -4.45 -4.59
N ILE A 85 -9.24 -4.53 -4.05
CA ILE A 85 -9.51 -4.73 -2.63
C ILE A 85 -10.37 -5.99 -2.48
N ASP A 86 -10.22 -6.70 -1.37
CA ASP A 86 -11.09 -7.82 -1.03
C ASP A 86 -12.06 -7.37 0.06
N ILE A 87 -13.35 -7.56 -0.19
CA ILE A 87 -14.44 -7.17 0.69
C ILE A 87 -15.12 -8.44 1.21
N ASP A 88 -15.10 -8.65 2.51
CA ASP A 88 -15.71 -9.81 3.16
C ASP A 88 -17.23 -9.78 3.04
N GLY A 89 -17.81 -10.97 3.02
CA GLY A 89 -19.25 -11.11 3.11
C GLY A 89 -19.70 -12.56 3.09
N ALA A 90 -20.99 -12.74 3.39
CA ALA A 90 -21.61 -14.05 3.29
C ALA A 90 -21.90 -14.39 1.83
N GLY A 91 -21.70 -15.67 1.46
CA GLY A 91 -22.12 -16.16 0.14
C GLY A 91 -23.59 -15.87 -0.16
N GLY A 92 -23.85 -15.35 -1.36
CA GLY A 92 -25.19 -14.96 -1.82
C GLY A 92 -25.59 -13.51 -1.53
N GLU A 93 -24.75 -12.71 -0.86
CA GLU A 93 -24.99 -11.28 -0.70
C GLU A 93 -24.98 -10.55 -2.06
N ASN A 94 -25.79 -9.52 -2.21
CA ASN A 94 -25.90 -8.81 -3.48
C ASN A 94 -24.65 -7.99 -3.79
N ILE A 95 -24.10 -8.19 -4.99
CA ILE A 95 -23.07 -7.35 -5.56
C ILE A 95 -23.72 -6.28 -6.42
N LEU A 96 -23.36 -5.02 -6.17
CA LEU A 96 -23.97 -3.84 -6.76
C LEU A 96 -23.00 -3.16 -7.73
N ALA A 97 -23.54 -2.63 -8.83
CA ALA A 97 -22.77 -1.72 -9.70
C ALA A 97 -22.37 -0.46 -8.91
N ALA A 98 -21.07 -0.24 -8.71
CA ALA A 98 -20.54 0.83 -7.87
C ALA A 98 -20.84 2.25 -8.40
N TYR A 99 -21.04 2.37 -9.72
CA TYR A 99 -21.35 3.61 -10.41
C TYR A 99 -22.11 3.31 -11.71
N ASP A 100 -22.77 4.31 -12.29
CA ASP A 100 -23.41 4.20 -13.61
C ASP A 100 -22.41 3.71 -14.66
N ALA A 101 -22.84 2.76 -15.47
CA ALA A 101 -21.95 2.01 -16.34
C ALA A 101 -22.61 1.54 -17.63
N GLN A 102 -21.77 1.00 -18.50
CA GLN A 102 -22.16 0.10 -19.57
C GLN A 102 -21.67 -1.31 -19.22
N PHE A 103 -22.51 -2.32 -19.43
CA PHE A 103 -22.10 -3.70 -19.33
C PHE A 103 -20.98 -3.98 -20.34
N GLU A 104 -19.83 -4.46 -19.89
CA GLU A 104 -18.70 -4.78 -20.78
C GLU A 104 -18.67 -6.28 -21.06
N LYS A 105 -18.70 -7.11 -20.00
CA LYS A 105 -18.81 -8.57 -20.11
C LYS A 105 -19.14 -9.26 -18.79
N LEU A 106 -19.64 -10.48 -18.92
CA LEU A 106 -19.62 -11.55 -17.92
C LEU A 106 -18.72 -12.66 -18.48
N ASP A 107 -17.80 -13.18 -17.67
CA ASP A 107 -16.81 -14.15 -18.12
C ASP A 107 -16.31 -15.00 -16.94
N TYR A 108 -15.48 -16.02 -17.23
CA TYR A 108 -14.89 -16.91 -16.23
C TYR A 108 -13.38 -17.05 -16.45
N SER A 109 -12.60 -17.06 -15.36
CA SER A 109 -11.22 -17.51 -15.39
C SER A 109 -10.89 -18.35 -14.17
N ALA A 110 -9.84 -19.17 -14.27
CA ALA A 110 -9.44 -20.04 -13.15
C ALA A 110 -9.07 -19.25 -11.88
N SER A 111 -8.45 -18.08 -12.03
CA SER A 111 -8.09 -17.23 -10.89
C SER A 111 -9.27 -16.37 -10.43
N ALA A 112 -9.96 -15.67 -11.34
CA ALA A 112 -11.02 -14.72 -10.99
C ALA A 112 -12.36 -15.37 -10.66
N GLY A 113 -12.54 -16.66 -10.97
CA GLY A 113 -13.86 -17.29 -10.94
C GLY A 113 -14.81 -16.68 -11.97
N ASN A 114 -16.10 -16.63 -11.63
CA ASN A 114 -17.08 -15.85 -12.39
C ASN A 114 -16.87 -14.37 -12.09
N TYR A 115 -16.83 -13.54 -13.12
CA TYR A 115 -16.65 -12.10 -12.93
C TYR A 115 -17.43 -11.25 -13.93
N VAL A 116 -17.84 -10.08 -13.46
CA VAL A 116 -18.45 -9.03 -14.27
C VAL A 116 -17.47 -7.89 -14.45
N VAL A 117 -17.45 -7.34 -15.66
CA VAL A 117 -16.75 -6.10 -15.97
C VAL A 117 -17.78 -5.05 -16.37
N LEU A 118 -17.69 -3.88 -15.74
CA LEU A 118 -18.46 -2.71 -16.10
C LEU A 118 -17.52 -1.62 -16.62
N LYS A 119 -17.93 -0.96 -17.70
CA LYS A 119 -17.21 0.17 -18.31
C LYS A 119 -17.90 1.47 -17.91
N HIS A 120 -17.12 2.44 -17.48
CA HIS A 120 -17.59 3.73 -17.01
C HIS A 120 -16.94 4.87 -17.79
N THR A 121 -17.50 6.06 -17.63
CA THR A 121 -16.97 7.29 -18.23
C THR A 121 -16.91 8.39 -17.17
N LEU A 122 -15.72 8.94 -16.95
CA LEU A 122 -15.51 10.16 -16.18
C LEU A 122 -16.01 11.38 -16.94
N PRO A 123 -16.48 12.42 -16.23
CA PRO A 123 -16.88 13.68 -16.87
C PRO A 123 -15.73 14.43 -17.56
N SER A 124 -14.50 14.21 -17.11
CA SER A 124 -13.30 14.92 -17.58
C SER A 124 -12.24 13.94 -18.06
N SER A 125 -11.53 14.31 -19.13
CA SER A 125 -10.42 13.55 -19.67
C SER A 125 -9.14 13.81 -18.88
N VAL A 126 -8.41 12.74 -18.52
CA VAL A 126 -7.23 12.81 -17.66
C VAL A 126 -6.05 12.12 -18.33
N ALA A 127 -4.88 12.74 -18.32
CA ALA A 127 -3.65 12.10 -18.78
C ALA A 127 -3.22 11.01 -17.79
N PHE A 128 -2.99 9.79 -18.29
CA PHE A 128 -2.49 8.69 -17.46
C PHE A 128 -1.53 7.79 -18.24
N GLY A 129 -0.57 7.24 -17.50
CA GLY A 129 0.51 6.43 -18.05
C GLY A 129 1.73 7.23 -18.47
N SER A 130 2.83 6.51 -18.65
CA SER A 130 4.16 7.03 -19.00
C SER A 130 4.37 7.19 -20.52
N ASN A 131 3.33 7.02 -21.33
CA ASN A 131 3.40 7.17 -22.79
C ASN A 131 3.76 8.63 -23.19
N PRO A 132 4.77 8.84 -24.07
CA PRO A 132 5.22 10.16 -24.52
C PRO A 132 4.12 11.03 -25.16
N ASP A 133 3.05 10.44 -25.69
CA ASP A 133 1.95 11.18 -26.33
C ASP A 133 0.91 11.73 -25.34
N LYS A 134 1.09 11.51 -24.03
CA LYS A 134 0.19 11.97 -22.95
C LYS A 134 -1.27 11.66 -23.26
N GLN A 135 -1.56 10.40 -23.59
CA GLN A 135 -2.91 9.97 -23.89
C GLN A 135 -3.83 10.29 -22.71
N THR A 136 -4.95 10.95 -23.01
CA THR A 136 -5.95 11.29 -22.02
C THR A 136 -7.12 10.31 -22.10
N TRP A 137 -7.64 9.94 -20.95
CA TRP A 137 -8.71 8.96 -20.82
C TRP A 137 -9.88 9.55 -20.05
N THR A 138 -11.08 9.25 -20.51
CA THR A 138 -12.32 9.37 -19.72
C THR A 138 -12.77 8.00 -19.22
N THR A 139 -12.26 6.92 -19.79
CA THR A 139 -12.75 5.57 -19.52
C THR A 139 -12.10 4.99 -18.27
N PHE A 140 -12.89 4.32 -17.45
CA PHE A 140 -12.40 3.40 -16.45
C PHE A 140 -13.31 2.17 -16.39
N TYR A 141 -12.84 1.12 -15.74
CA TYR A 141 -13.54 -0.15 -15.61
C TYR A 141 -13.57 -0.57 -14.15
N THR A 142 -14.65 -1.22 -13.75
CA THR A 142 -14.71 -1.95 -12.48
C THR A 142 -14.85 -3.43 -12.75
N TYR A 143 -14.14 -4.24 -11.97
CA TYR A 143 -14.21 -5.70 -12.02
C TYR A 143 -14.77 -6.21 -10.70
N TYR A 144 -15.68 -7.17 -10.81
CA TYR A 144 -16.34 -7.83 -9.68
C TYR A 144 -16.08 -9.32 -9.83
N MET A 145 -15.17 -9.88 -9.04
CA MET A 145 -14.68 -11.25 -9.19
C MET A 145 -15.17 -12.17 -8.06
N HIS A 146 -14.89 -13.46 -8.20
CA HIS A 146 -15.30 -14.55 -7.30
C HIS A 146 -16.81 -14.70 -7.16
N LEU A 147 -17.59 -14.20 -8.12
CA LEU A 147 -19.04 -14.24 -8.07
C LEU A 147 -19.55 -15.68 -8.03
N SER A 148 -20.66 -15.90 -7.34
CA SER A 148 -21.31 -17.21 -7.27
C SER A 148 -21.83 -17.67 -8.65
N ASP A 149 -22.00 -18.98 -8.83
CA ASP A 149 -22.48 -19.56 -10.10
C ASP A 149 -23.88 -19.08 -10.52
N ASP A 150 -24.74 -18.74 -9.55
CA ASP A 150 -26.07 -18.20 -9.82
C ASP A 150 -26.02 -16.77 -10.41
N SER A 151 -24.91 -16.04 -10.25
CA SER A 151 -24.68 -14.74 -10.89
C SER A 151 -24.72 -14.84 -12.40
N VAL A 152 -24.22 -15.95 -12.97
CA VAL A 152 -24.29 -16.23 -14.41
C VAL A 152 -25.74 -16.34 -14.87
N THR A 153 -26.56 -17.04 -14.09
CA THR A 153 -27.99 -17.19 -14.37
C THR A 153 -28.72 -15.86 -14.23
N LEU A 154 -28.42 -15.08 -13.18
CA LEU A 154 -28.99 -13.75 -12.94
C LEU A 154 -28.75 -12.84 -14.16
N ILE A 155 -27.51 -12.72 -14.62
CA ILE A 155 -27.15 -11.82 -15.72
C ILE A 155 -27.75 -12.30 -17.04
N ASN A 156 -27.71 -13.61 -17.32
CA ASN A 156 -28.33 -14.16 -18.53
C ASN A 156 -29.85 -13.89 -18.57
N ASN A 157 -30.52 -13.92 -17.42
CA ASN A 157 -31.94 -13.59 -17.33
C ASN A 157 -32.23 -12.09 -17.51
N GLN A 158 -31.28 -11.20 -17.19
CA GLN A 158 -31.39 -9.77 -17.52
C GLN A 158 -31.25 -9.54 -19.03
N GLY A 159 -30.54 -10.42 -19.74
CA GLY A 159 -30.34 -10.32 -21.18
C GLY A 159 -29.40 -9.18 -21.58
N TRP A 160 -28.53 -8.73 -20.68
CA TRP A 160 -27.59 -7.65 -20.97
C TRP A 160 -26.58 -8.04 -22.05
N ALA A 161 -26.45 -7.16 -23.04
CA ALA A 161 -25.41 -7.21 -24.05
C ALA A 161 -24.35 -6.14 -23.77
N LYS A 162 -23.16 -6.32 -24.34
CA LYS A 162 -22.09 -5.32 -24.25
C LYS A 162 -22.59 -3.96 -24.74
N GLY A 163 -22.43 -2.93 -23.91
CA GLY A 163 -22.87 -1.56 -24.16
C GLY A 163 -24.19 -1.17 -23.48
N ASP A 164 -24.94 -2.14 -22.93
CA ASP A 164 -26.20 -1.86 -22.24
C ASP A 164 -25.96 -1.03 -20.97
N ALA A 165 -26.83 -0.06 -20.72
CA ALA A 165 -26.71 0.82 -19.56
C ALA A 165 -27.07 0.06 -18.28
N ILE A 166 -26.18 0.11 -17.30
CA ILE A 166 -26.35 -0.43 -15.95
C ILE A 166 -26.33 0.74 -14.99
N ALA A 167 -27.44 0.98 -14.30
CA ALA A 167 -27.50 2.02 -13.28
C ALA A 167 -26.73 1.60 -12.03
N LYS A 168 -26.11 2.57 -11.36
CA LYS A 168 -25.53 2.39 -10.02
C LYS A 168 -26.52 1.71 -9.07
N GLY A 169 -26.03 0.79 -8.25
CA GLY A 169 -26.84 0.07 -7.27
C GLY A 169 -27.68 -1.06 -7.86
N THR A 170 -27.62 -1.28 -9.18
CA THR A 170 -28.20 -2.48 -9.79
C THR A 170 -27.45 -3.71 -9.29
N THR A 171 -28.17 -4.75 -8.87
CA THR A 171 -27.57 -6.05 -8.56
C THR A 171 -27.01 -6.67 -9.84
N ILE A 172 -25.70 -6.91 -9.85
CA ILE A 172 -24.95 -7.45 -11.00
C ILE A 172 -24.37 -8.84 -10.72
N GLY A 173 -24.76 -9.45 -9.60
CA GLY A 173 -24.33 -10.78 -9.19
C GLY A 173 -24.50 -10.95 -7.69
N HIS A 174 -24.06 -12.09 -7.19
CA HIS A 174 -23.99 -12.38 -5.78
C HIS A 174 -22.57 -12.79 -5.38
N LEU A 175 -22.23 -12.47 -4.14
CA LEU A 175 -20.95 -12.77 -3.54
C LEU A 175 -20.74 -14.29 -3.51
N GLY A 176 -19.58 -14.73 -3.96
CA GLY A 176 -19.25 -16.15 -4.02
C GLY A 176 -17.81 -16.40 -3.59
N ASN A 177 -17.31 -17.56 -4.00
CA ASN A 177 -15.94 -18.00 -3.76
C ASN A 177 -15.38 -18.77 -4.97
N THR A 178 -15.88 -18.46 -6.17
CA THR A 178 -15.48 -19.16 -7.39
C THR A 178 -14.07 -18.75 -7.82
N GLY A 179 -13.39 -19.64 -8.56
CA GLY A 179 -11.97 -19.50 -8.86
C GLY A 179 -11.08 -20.09 -7.76
N GLY A 180 -9.78 -19.85 -7.86
CA GLY A 180 -8.82 -20.33 -6.86
C GLY A 180 -7.36 -20.24 -7.32
N SER A 181 -6.46 -20.06 -6.36
CA SER A 181 -5.02 -20.25 -6.59
C SER A 181 -4.66 -21.71 -6.28
N GLY A 182 -4.06 -22.42 -7.24
CA GLY A 182 -3.62 -23.80 -7.02
C GLY A 182 -4.73 -24.85 -6.83
N GLY A 183 -6.01 -24.48 -7.04
CA GLY A 183 -7.16 -25.39 -6.94
C GLY A 183 -7.87 -25.39 -5.58
N GLU A 184 -7.45 -24.56 -4.63
CA GLU A 184 -8.17 -24.33 -3.37
C GLU A 184 -9.20 -23.20 -3.56
N ALA A 185 -10.43 -23.41 -3.07
CA ALA A 185 -11.45 -22.38 -3.09
C ALA A 185 -11.07 -21.27 -2.12
N TYR A 186 -11.30 -20.03 -2.54
CA TYR A 186 -11.12 -18.88 -1.64
C TYR A 186 -12.17 -18.89 -0.52
N ALA A 187 -11.94 -18.09 0.53
CA ALA A 187 -13.01 -17.65 1.41
C ALA A 187 -14.05 -16.85 0.61
N TYR A 188 -15.26 -16.69 1.14
CA TYR A 188 -16.27 -15.85 0.50
C TYR A 188 -15.83 -14.39 0.60
N HIS A 189 -15.62 -13.75 -0.54
CA HIS A 189 -15.28 -12.33 -0.61
C HIS A 189 -15.58 -11.81 -2.02
N LEU A 190 -15.69 -10.49 -2.15
CA LEU A 190 -15.64 -9.81 -3.44
C LEU A 190 -14.23 -9.27 -3.66
N HIS A 191 -13.52 -9.77 -4.66
CA HIS A 191 -12.35 -9.09 -5.19
C HIS A 191 -12.80 -8.01 -6.18
N PHE A 192 -12.61 -6.75 -5.80
CA PHE A 192 -13.07 -5.57 -6.52
C PHE A 192 -11.89 -4.76 -7.06
N GLU A 193 -11.81 -4.60 -8.38
CA GLU A 193 -10.75 -3.81 -9.00
C GLU A 193 -11.28 -2.53 -9.67
N LEU A 194 -10.42 -1.52 -9.74
CA LEU A 194 -10.56 -0.36 -10.58
C LEU A 194 -9.44 -0.35 -11.62
N ARG A 195 -9.79 -0.23 -12.91
CA ARG A 195 -8.81 -0.13 -14.01
C ARG A 195 -9.03 1.14 -14.82
N PHE A 196 -8.00 1.96 -14.98
CA PHE A 196 -8.11 3.25 -15.67
C PHE A 196 -7.60 3.21 -17.12
N GLY A 197 -8.32 3.86 -18.02
CA GLY A 197 -7.98 3.96 -19.45
C GLY A 197 -8.25 2.69 -20.25
N THR A 198 -7.66 1.55 -19.85
CA THR A 198 -7.80 0.26 -20.52
C THR A 198 -8.18 -0.85 -19.54
N SER A 199 -8.89 -1.86 -20.04
CA SER A 199 -9.17 -3.09 -19.30
C SER A 199 -8.04 -4.13 -19.44
N ASN A 200 -7.11 -3.91 -20.38
CA ASN A 200 -6.01 -4.83 -20.67
C ASN A 200 -4.82 -4.58 -19.70
N PRO A 201 -4.49 -5.53 -18.82
CA PRO A 201 -3.47 -5.31 -17.80
C PRO A 201 -2.06 -5.35 -18.40
N LEU A 202 -1.07 -4.76 -17.71
CA LEU A 202 0.30 -4.60 -18.27
C LEU A 202 0.97 -5.95 -18.56
N GLU A 203 0.68 -6.96 -17.75
CA GLU A 203 1.20 -8.33 -17.90
C GLU A 203 0.77 -8.92 -19.25
N ASN A 204 -0.47 -8.65 -19.68
CA ASN A 204 -0.94 -9.07 -20.98
C ASN A 204 -0.30 -8.25 -22.10
N GLN A 205 -0.15 -6.94 -21.92
CA GLN A 205 0.51 -6.06 -22.91
C GLN A 205 1.97 -6.49 -23.17
N ILE A 206 2.70 -6.94 -22.14
CA ILE A 206 4.08 -7.42 -22.26
C ILE A 206 4.16 -8.81 -22.91
N ALA A 207 3.21 -9.70 -22.65
CA ALA A 207 3.25 -11.11 -23.07
C ALA A 207 3.12 -11.34 -24.60
N VAL A 208 2.55 -10.40 -25.37
CA VAL A 208 2.26 -10.59 -26.81
C VAL A 208 3.50 -10.33 -27.72
N GLY A 209 4.71 -10.62 -27.24
CA GLY A 209 5.92 -10.57 -28.07
C GLY A 209 6.52 -9.18 -28.26
N GLY A 210 6.31 -8.29 -27.30
CA GLY A 210 6.82 -6.92 -27.30
C GLY A 210 5.72 -5.90 -27.58
N LEU A 211 5.80 -4.78 -26.85
CA LEU A 211 4.85 -3.67 -26.87
C LEU A 211 4.59 -3.20 -28.31
N THR A 212 3.32 -3.23 -28.73
CA THR A 212 2.88 -2.63 -29.99
C THR A 212 2.55 -1.16 -29.79
N ALA A 213 2.48 -0.39 -30.88
CA ALA A 213 2.11 1.03 -30.84
C ALA A 213 0.65 1.28 -30.36
N THR A 214 -0.18 0.24 -30.26
CA THR A 214 -1.57 0.32 -29.81
C THR A 214 -1.79 -0.05 -28.34
N ASP A 215 -0.74 -0.52 -27.65
CA ASP A 215 -0.83 -0.80 -26.22
C ASP A 215 -0.94 0.50 -25.41
N ALA A 216 -1.38 0.41 -24.16
CA ALA A 216 -1.53 1.58 -23.30
C ALA A 216 -0.18 2.01 -22.69
N TRP A 217 0.80 1.10 -22.64
CA TRP A 217 2.14 1.31 -22.08
C TRP A 217 2.13 1.61 -20.57
N PHE A 218 1.11 1.14 -19.85
CA PHE A 218 1.01 1.25 -18.40
C PHE A 218 0.15 0.12 -17.82
N ASP A 219 0.29 -0.09 -16.53
CA ASP A 219 -0.60 -0.93 -15.74
C ASP A 219 -1.87 -0.14 -15.38
N PRO A 220 -3.06 -0.56 -15.83
CA PRO A 220 -4.27 0.19 -15.59
C PRO A 220 -4.81 0.05 -14.16
N HIS A 221 -4.33 -0.91 -13.36
CA HIS A 221 -4.90 -1.13 -12.03
C HIS A 221 -4.61 0.07 -11.12
N MET A 222 -5.67 0.54 -10.48
CA MET A 222 -5.63 1.63 -9.52
C MET A 222 -6.36 1.21 -8.25
N HIS A 223 -6.01 1.86 -7.15
CA HIS A 223 -6.63 1.65 -5.85
C HIS A 223 -8.15 1.92 -5.93
N PRO A 224 -9.00 0.91 -5.70
CA PRO A 224 -10.46 1.04 -5.86
C PRO A 224 -11.11 2.10 -4.95
N MET A 225 -10.48 2.41 -3.81
CA MET A 225 -10.93 3.45 -2.89
C MET A 225 -10.94 4.86 -3.50
N LEU A 226 -10.35 5.06 -4.68
CA LEU A 226 -10.54 6.27 -5.48
C LEU A 226 -12.01 6.51 -5.86
N LEU A 227 -12.86 5.49 -5.90
CA LEU A 227 -14.29 5.62 -6.21
C LEU A 227 -15.11 6.15 -5.04
N PHE A 228 -14.66 5.96 -3.80
CA PHE A 228 -15.50 6.21 -2.63
C PHE A 228 -15.06 7.47 -1.88
N ASN A 229 -16.01 8.10 -1.18
CA ASN A 229 -15.71 9.21 -0.29
C ASN A 229 -15.24 8.66 1.06
N PRO A 230 -13.99 8.94 1.50
CA PRO A 230 -13.49 8.50 2.82
C PRO A 230 -14.37 8.96 3.96
N ASN A 231 -14.93 10.17 3.84
CA ASN A 231 -15.64 10.85 4.91
C ASN A 231 -17.12 10.48 4.91
N ASP A 232 -17.54 9.52 4.09
CA ASP A 232 -18.90 9.01 4.12
C ASP A 232 -19.14 8.24 5.41
N ALA A 233 -19.80 8.89 6.38
CA ALA A 233 -20.10 8.31 7.67
C ALA A 233 -20.95 7.01 7.58
N THR A 234 -21.65 6.77 6.47
CA THR A 234 -22.40 5.53 6.26
C THR A 234 -21.52 4.37 5.83
N LEU A 235 -20.40 4.65 5.16
CA LEU A 235 -19.42 3.65 4.74
C LEU A 235 -18.29 3.44 5.73
N ARG A 236 -18.05 4.40 6.64
CA ARG A 236 -17.03 4.28 7.69
C ARG A 236 -17.42 3.39 8.88
N GLY A 237 -18.58 2.74 8.84
CA GLY A 237 -19.02 1.79 9.85
C GLY A 237 -18.85 2.26 11.30
N ALA A 238 -18.26 1.39 12.13
CA ALA A 238 -17.99 1.64 13.56
C ALA A 238 -17.03 2.81 13.79
N SER A 239 -16.21 3.12 12.79
CA SER A 239 -15.20 4.16 12.84
C SER A 239 -15.71 5.56 12.44
N SER A 240 -16.99 5.74 12.09
CA SER A 240 -17.57 7.01 11.61
C SER A 240 -17.23 8.30 12.40
N GLY A 241 -16.90 8.20 13.70
CA GLY A 241 -16.45 9.33 14.54
C GLY A 241 -14.93 9.50 14.69
N ALA A 242 -14.14 8.53 14.24
CA ALA A 242 -12.68 8.55 14.33
C ALA A 242 -12.07 9.48 13.26
N THR A 243 -10.91 10.07 13.55
CA THR A 243 -10.19 10.90 12.59
C THR A 243 -9.12 10.06 11.91
N TYR A 244 -9.12 10.02 10.58
CA TYR A 244 -8.04 9.43 9.80
C TYR A 244 -6.75 10.21 10.03
N ALA A 245 -5.69 9.49 10.41
CA ALA A 245 -4.35 10.03 10.56
C ALA A 245 -3.33 9.03 10.01
N GLN A 246 -2.30 9.54 9.35
CA GLN A 246 -1.14 8.77 8.93
C GLN A 246 -0.02 8.94 9.95
N SER A 247 0.77 7.89 10.14
CA SER A 247 1.98 7.90 10.97
C SER A 247 3.15 7.28 10.22
N LEU A 248 4.35 7.78 10.48
CA LEU A 248 5.58 7.26 9.91
C LEU A 248 6.66 7.24 10.99
N SER A 249 7.30 6.08 11.19
CA SER A 249 8.34 5.90 12.20
C SER A 249 9.52 5.09 11.66
N LEU A 250 10.72 5.37 12.16
CA LEU A 250 11.90 4.56 11.88
C LEU A 250 11.92 3.36 12.82
N LEU A 251 11.93 2.14 12.27
CA LEU A 251 12.10 0.93 13.05
C LEU A 251 13.56 0.75 13.48
N ALA A 252 13.76 0.02 14.59
CA ALA A 252 15.08 -0.23 15.11
C ALA A 252 15.96 -0.98 14.09
N ALA A 253 17.26 -0.67 14.12
CA ALA A 253 18.27 -1.39 13.36
C ALA A 253 18.15 -2.92 13.54
N GLY A 254 18.10 -3.68 12.44
CA GLY A 254 18.00 -5.15 12.48
C GLY A 254 16.64 -5.74 12.07
N THR A 255 15.59 -4.93 11.85
CA THR A 255 14.28 -5.44 11.37
C THR A 255 14.35 -6.03 9.97
N HIS A 256 15.07 -5.38 9.06
CA HIS A 256 15.53 -5.95 7.80
C HIS A 256 17.06 -5.87 7.78
N ALA A 257 17.73 -6.92 7.31
CA ALA A 257 19.16 -7.12 7.53
C ALA A 257 20.07 -6.04 6.91
N ASP A 258 19.58 -5.25 5.93
CA ASP A 258 20.44 -4.46 5.06
C ASP A 258 19.99 -3.00 4.80
N GLY A 259 19.18 -2.36 5.65
CA GLY A 259 18.76 -0.98 5.38
C GLY A 259 17.98 -0.24 6.48
N LEU A 260 17.59 1.01 6.19
CA LEU A 260 16.65 1.76 7.02
C LEU A 260 15.24 1.25 6.76
N THR A 261 14.51 0.90 7.82
CA THR A 261 13.12 0.43 7.70
C THR A 261 12.18 1.46 8.30
N PHE A 262 11.20 1.90 7.52
CA PHE A 262 10.18 2.83 7.93
C PHE A 262 8.85 2.10 8.05
N GLN A 263 8.18 2.23 9.19
CA GLN A 263 6.83 1.75 9.39
C GLN A 263 5.86 2.89 9.10
N TYR A 264 5.05 2.71 8.06
CA TYR A 264 3.84 3.47 7.83
C TYR A 264 2.67 2.80 8.55
N ALA A 265 1.78 3.59 9.11
CA ALA A 265 0.48 3.11 9.57
C ALA A 265 -0.60 4.20 9.44
N SER A 266 -1.83 3.79 9.12
CA SER A 266 -3.02 4.63 9.27
C SER A 266 -3.73 4.30 10.58
N SER A 267 -4.31 5.31 11.23
CA SER A 267 -5.05 5.18 12.50
C SER A 267 -6.38 4.43 12.38
N LEU A 268 -6.70 3.98 11.17
CA LEU A 268 -7.93 3.34 10.75
C LEU A 268 -7.50 2.28 9.76
N ASP A 269 -7.72 1.03 10.15
CA ASP A 269 -7.52 -0.15 9.32
C ASP A 269 -8.51 -0.22 8.17
N GLU A 270 -9.74 0.26 8.37
CA GLU A 270 -10.77 0.27 7.34
C GLU A 270 -10.47 1.26 6.19
N LEU A 271 -9.45 2.13 6.36
CA LEU A 271 -9.01 3.09 5.36
C LEU A 271 -7.53 2.87 4.97
N PRO A 272 -7.19 1.74 4.30
CA PRO A 272 -5.82 1.40 3.94
C PRO A 272 -5.38 2.14 2.66
N LEU A 273 -5.32 3.47 2.72
CA LEU A 273 -5.28 4.38 1.57
C LEU A 273 -3.88 4.69 1.01
N LEU A 274 -2.86 3.96 1.44
CA LEU A 274 -1.47 4.22 1.05
C LEU A 274 -1.32 4.09 -0.49
N ASN A 275 -0.76 5.11 -1.13
CA ASN A 275 -0.49 5.07 -2.58
C ASN A 275 0.99 5.16 -2.91
N ARG A 276 1.76 5.93 -2.13
CA ARG A 276 3.08 6.35 -2.60
C ARG A 276 4.08 6.51 -1.48
N PHE A 277 5.32 6.09 -1.76
CA PHE A 277 6.50 6.49 -1.01
C PHE A 277 7.48 7.28 -1.90
N ASP A 278 7.90 8.45 -1.44
CA ASP A 278 9.02 9.20 -2.00
C ASP A 278 10.20 9.16 -1.05
N VAL A 279 11.33 8.69 -1.55
CA VAL A 279 12.60 8.64 -0.83
C VAL A 279 13.54 9.65 -1.44
N GLN A 280 14.05 10.57 -0.62
CA GLN A 280 15.06 11.54 -1.03
C GLN A 280 16.25 11.48 -0.08
N VAL A 281 17.46 11.34 -0.64
CA VAL A 281 18.72 11.50 0.07
C VAL A 281 19.22 12.91 -0.19
N ARG A 282 19.46 13.66 0.88
CA ARG A 282 19.95 15.04 0.82
C ARG A 282 21.27 15.19 1.53
N GLU A 283 22.18 15.94 0.93
CA GLU A 283 23.38 16.40 1.62
C GLU A 283 22.99 17.46 2.65
N ILE A 284 23.37 17.26 3.92
CA ILE A 284 22.96 18.14 5.03
C ILE A 284 23.53 19.55 4.87
N ALA A 285 24.77 19.67 4.36
CA ALA A 285 25.44 20.96 4.23
C ALA A 285 24.80 21.86 3.17
N SER A 286 24.38 21.29 2.03
CA SER A 286 23.86 22.04 0.89
C SER A 286 22.34 21.98 0.75
N GLY A 287 21.68 20.96 1.33
CA GLY A 287 20.27 20.65 1.13
C GLY A 287 19.95 19.99 -0.22
N ASN A 288 20.95 19.78 -1.08
CA ASN A 288 20.78 19.21 -2.41
C ASN A 288 20.31 17.76 -2.34
N VAL A 289 19.34 17.40 -3.19
CA VAL A 289 18.96 15.99 -3.40
C VAL A 289 20.05 15.34 -4.25
N VAL A 290 20.71 14.32 -3.70
CA VAL A 290 21.78 13.56 -4.37
C VAL A 290 21.29 12.23 -4.92
N LEU A 291 20.19 11.73 -4.37
CA LEU A 291 19.57 10.48 -4.79
C LEU A 291 18.07 10.53 -4.47
N SER A 292 17.24 9.99 -5.35
CA SER A 292 15.79 9.90 -5.12
C SER A 292 15.20 8.65 -5.75
N HIS A 293 14.16 8.11 -5.13
CA HIS A 293 13.36 7.02 -5.66
C HIS A 293 11.91 7.23 -5.26
N ALA A 294 10.99 6.83 -6.12
CA ALA A 294 9.56 6.90 -5.86
C ALA A 294 8.93 5.55 -6.15
N LEU A 295 8.18 5.03 -5.18
CA LEU A 295 7.26 3.92 -5.35
C LEU A 295 5.86 4.49 -5.43
N ASP A 296 5.23 4.44 -6.60
CA ASP A 296 3.84 4.87 -6.81
C ASP A 296 3.00 3.66 -7.18
N PHE A 297 2.01 3.33 -6.36
CA PHE A 297 1.26 2.09 -6.52
C PHE A 297 0.28 2.19 -7.69
N ASN A 298 -0.43 3.31 -7.82
CA ASN A 298 -1.36 3.52 -8.93
C ASN A 298 -0.67 3.71 -10.28
N GLN A 299 0.49 4.38 -10.32
CA GLN A 299 1.24 4.57 -11.57
C GLN A 299 2.25 3.44 -11.84
N ARG A 300 2.36 2.45 -10.94
CA ARG A 300 3.42 1.43 -10.91
C ARG A 300 4.83 2.00 -11.13
N THR A 301 5.08 3.23 -10.69
CA THR A 301 6.41 3.85 -10.79
C THR A 301 7.31 3.29 -9.70
N GLY A 302 8.55 2.95 -10.06
CA GLY A 302 9.52 2.35 -9.13
C GLY A 302 9.46 0.82 -9.02
N PHE A 303 8.54 0.18 -9.74
CA PHE A 303 8.47 -1.29 -9.86
C PHE A 303 9.14 -1.77 -11.14
N ASP A 304 9.70 -2.99 -11.12
CA ASP A 304 10.39 -3.57 -12.27
C ASP A 304 9.39 -4.19 -13.25
N ALA A 305 8.98 -3.41 -14.25
CA ALA A 305 8.07 -3.85 -15.30
C ALA A 305 8.77 -4.50 -16.52
N THR A 306 10.03 -4.94 -16.40
CA THR A 306 10.77 -5.52 -17.55
C THR A 306 10.21 -6.86 -18.00
N THR A 307 9.60 -7.63 -17.10
CA THR A 307 8.91 -8.88 -17.40
C THR A 307 7.69 -9.06 -16.48
N ASN A 308 6.74 -9.90 -16.89
CA ASN A 308 5.60 -10.25 -16.04
C ASN A 308 6.02 -10.85 -14.69
N ALA A 309 7.13 -11.61 -14.67
CA ALA A 309 7.63 -12.22 -13.45
C ALA A 309 8.22 -11.21 -12.47
N LEU A 310 8.69 -10.05 -12.96
CA LEU A 310 9.33 -9.03 -12.14
C LEU A 310 8.37 -7.94 -11.69
N LEU A 311 7.29 -7.70 -12.43
CA LEU A 311 6.30 -6.66 -12.13
C LEU A 311 5.66 -6.82 -10.75
N ASP A 312 5.52 -8.07 -10.31
CA ASP A 312 4.93 -8.43 -9.01
C ASP A 312 5.96 -8.98 -8.03
N VAL A 313 7.25 -8.72 -8.24
CA VAL A 313 8.33 -9.12 -7.32
C VAL A 313 9.02 -7.86 -6.77
N GLN A 314 9.45 -7.93 -5.50
CA GLN A 314 10.20 -6.84 -4.89
C GLN A 314 11.58 -6.67 -5.57
N ASP A 315 11.83 -5.50 -6.14
CA ASP A 315 13.19 -5.07 -6.49
C ASP A 315 13.91 -4.57 -5.23
N THR A 316 14.75 -5.42 -4.65
CA THR A 316 15.49 -5.09 -3.43
C THR A 316 16.76 -4.26 -3.67
N THR A 317 17.03 -3.86 -4.92
CA THR A 317 18.19 -3.02 -5.27
C THR A 317 17.93 -1.52 -5.11
N ALA A 318 16.67 -1.12 -4.96
CA ALA A 318 16.21 0.24 -4.68
C ALA A 318 15.25 0.24 -3.48
N PRO A 319 14.79 1.40 -2.97
CA PRO A 319 13.78 1.42 -1.92
C PRO A 319 12.53 0.63 -2.32
N TYR A 320 12.11 -0.30 -1.47
CA TYR A 320 11.04 -1.25 -1.80
C TYR A 320 10.02 -1.36 -0.65
N SER A 321 8.77 -1.66 -1.01
CA SER A 321 7.73 -1.94 -0.02
C SER A 321 7.89 -3.35 0.53
N ALA A 322 7.87 -3.48 1.86
CA ALA A 322 7.90 -4.74 2.59
C ALA A 322 6.58 -4.90 3.37
N PRO A 323 5.50 -5.33 2.70
CA PRO A 323 4.18 -5.43 3.33
C PRO A 323 4.23 -6.35 4.56
N GLN A 324 3.47 -5.94 5.58
CA GLN A 324 3.25 -6.73 6.79
C GLN A 324 2.01 -7.58 6.61
N PHE A 325 1.91 -8.65 7.40
CA PHE A 325 0.62 -9.31 7.57
C PHE A 325 -0.30 -8.36 8.32
N PHE A 326 -1.56 -8.36 7.92
CA PHE A 326 -2.64 -7.67 8.60
C PHE A 326 -3.48 -8.74 9.29
N GLU A 327 -3.70 -8.62 10.60
CA GLU A 327 -4.51 -9.57 11.38
C GLU A 327 -5.90 -8.97 11.64
N ASP A 328 -6.93 -9.81 11.70
CA ASP A 328 -8.34 -9.41 11.94
C ASP A 328 -8.58 -8.61 13.25
N THR A 329 -7.58 -8.52 14.12
CA THR A 329 -7.66 -7.77 15.39
C THR A 329 -6.91 -6.45 15.37
N ASP A 330 -6.21 -6.15 14.28
CA ASP A 330 -5.53 -4.88 14.11
C ASP A 330 -6.56 -3.75 14.02
N THR A 331 -6.19 -2.58 14.52
CA THR A 331 -7.02 -1.35 14.45
C THR A 331 -6.32 -0.28 13.62
N THR A 332 -5.22 -0.68 12.98
CA THR A 332 -4.36 0.20 12.20
C THR A 332 -3.79 -0.57 11.03
N PHE A 333 -4.11 -0.16 9.80
CA PHE A 333 -3.44 -0.69 8.64
C PHE A 333 -1.97 -0.26 8.64
N SER A 334 -1.06 -1.18 8.34
CA SER A 334 0.38 -0.92 8.43
C SER A 334 1.15 -1.55 7.27
N SER A 335 2.19 -0.85 6.81
CA SER A 335 3.11 -1.34 5.79
C SER A 335 4.51 -0.79 6.04
N GLN A 336 5.53 -1.47 5.53
CA GLN A 336 6.91 -1.02 5.68
C GLN A 336 7.51 -0.60 4.34
N LEU A 337 8.42 0.36 4.42
CA LEU A 337 9.34 0.74 3.35
C LEU A 337 10.75 0.44 3.82
N VAL A 338 11.52 -0.27 2.99
CA VAL A 338 12.95 -0.50 3.23
C VAL A 338 13.75 0.36 2.28
N VAL A 339 14.74 1.08 2.79
CA VAL A 339 15.75 1.83 2.02
C VAL A 339 17.07 1.05 2.13
N PRO A 340 17.47 0.30 1.09
CA PRO A 340 18.67 -0.55 1.14
C PRO A 340 19.95 0.27 1.30
N THR A 341 20.87 -0.26 2.10
CA THR A 341 22.23 0.29 2.26
C THR A 341 23.00 0.23 0.94
N SER A 342 22.78 -0.81 0.13
CA SER A 342 23.35 -0.95 -1.21
C SER A 342 22.95 0.20 -2.13
N TRP A 343 21.69 0.64 -2.05
CA TRP A 343 21.17 1.78 -2.80
C TRP A 343 21.73 3.12 -2.29
N LEU A 344 21.85 3.27 -0.96
CA LEU A 344 22.47 4.46 -0.36
C LEU A 344 23.95 4.58 -0.74
N GLY A 345 24.68 3.46 -0.79
CA GLY A 345 26.09 3.43 -1.18
C GLY A 345 26.95 4.43 -0.38
N ALA A 346 27.64 5.31 -1.09
CA ALA A 346 28.50 6.34 -0.49
C ALA A 346 27.73 7.40 0.35
N TYR A 347 26.40 7.47 0.21
CA TYR A 347 25.55 8.40 0.95
C TYR A 347 25.13 7.87 2.33
N SER A 348 25.49 6.63 2.68
CA SER A 348 25.27 6.06 4.03
C SER A 348 26.25 6.67 5.05
N SER A 349 26.15 7.98 5.32
CA SER A 349 27.02 8.67 6.27
C SER A 349 26.32 9.84 6.96
N ALA A 350 26.95 10.38 8.01
CA ALA A 350 26.39 11.49 8.78
C ALA A 350 26.35 12.82 8.02
N ALA A 351 26.90 12.88 6.80
CA ALA A 351 26.80 14.05 5.92
C ALA A 351 25.46 14.10 5.17
N TYR A 352 24.67 13.04 5.21
CA TYR A 352 23.41 12.93 4.47
C TYR A 352 22.23 12.59 5.37
N SER A 353 21.05 13.01 4.93
CA SER A 353 19.76 12.65 5.54
C SER A 353 18.89 11.91 4.52
N VAL A 354 18.15 10.92 4.99
CA VAL A 354 17.09 10.25 4.22
C VAL A 354 15.75 10.81 4.65
N THR A 355 14.99 11.36 3.71
CA THR A 355 13.60 11.78 3.92
C THR A 355 12.69 10.80 3.20
N VAL A 356 11.79 10.19 3.94
CA VAL A 356 10.69 9.38 3.39
C VAL A 356 9.40 10.18 3.53
N THR A 357 8.67 10.32 2.43
CA THR A 357 7.31 10.88 2.42
C THR A 357 6.36 9.77 1.99
N ALA A 358 5.39 9.44 2.85
CA ALA A 358 4.28 8.57 2.49
C ALA A 358 3.08 9.45 2.10
N SER A 359 2.39 9.10 1.02
CA SER A 359 1.18 9.80 0.57
C SER A 359 0.04 8.81 0.35
N ASP A 360 -1.16 9.21 0.76
CA ASP A 360 -2.39 8.48 0.46
C ASP A 360 -2.90 8.76 -0.96
N ILE A 361 -3.96 8.06 -1.37
CA ILE A 361 -4.58 8.23 -2.67
C ILE A 361 -5.16 9.64 -2.94
N TRP A 362 -5.22 10.53 -1.94
CA TRP A 362 -5.69 11.91 -2.06
C TRP A 362 -4.60 12.95 -1.82
N LEU A 363 -3.34 12.54 -1.90
CA LEU A 363 -2.18 13.41 -1.76
C LEU A 363 -2.00 13.96 -0.34
N ASN A 364 -2.71 13.47 0.68
CA ASN A 364 -2.34 13.78 2.06
C ASN A 364 -1.06 13.01 2.38
N SER A 365 -0.09 13.71 2.95
CA SER A 365 1.25 13.16 3.14
C SER A 365 1.78 13.34 4.54
N ILE A 366 2.57 12.37 5.00
CA ILE A 366 3.43 12.48 6.17
C ILE A 366 4.89 12.23 5.76
N ALA A 367 5.82 12.96 6.36
CA ALA A 367 7.24 12.80 6.09
C ALA A 367 8.06 12.58 7.36
N LEU A 368 9.08 11.74 7.26
CA LEU A 368 10.07 11.51 8.31
C LEU A 368 11.47 11.66 7.72
N MET A 369 12.28 12.49 8.36
CA MET A 369 13.69 12.69 8.04
C MET A 369 14.57 12.03 9.10
N VAL A 370 15.55 11.24 8.68
CA VAL A 370 16.51 10.56 9.55
C VAL A 370 17.93 10.74 9.03
N SER A 371 18.92 10.55 9.90
CA SER A 371 20.32 10.48 9.45
C SER A 371 20.51 9.26 8.56
N ALA A 372 21.21 9.42 7.43
CA ALA A 372 21.57 8.29 6.58
C ALA A 372 22.57 7.33 7.28
N SER A 373 23.29 7.81 8.30
CA SER A 373 24.15 6.98 9.15
C SER A 373 23.40 6.15 10.19
N ALA A 374 22.06 6.21 10.25
CA ALA A 374 21.27 5.38 11.17
C ALA A 374 21.19 3.91 10.72
N VAL A 375 21.79 3.58 9.57
CA VAL A 375 21.99 2.21 9.10
C VAL A 375 22.89 1.48 10.09
N PRO A 376 22.49 0.30 10.62
CA PRO A 376 23.40 -0.51 11.40
C PRO A 376 24.64 -0.87 10.58
N GLU A 377 25.82 -0.49 11.08
CA GLU A 377 27.08 -1.00 10.57
C GLU A 377 27.05 -2.54 10.62
N PRO A 378 27.57 -3.27 9.61
CA PRO A 378 27.62 -4.74 9.62
C PRO A 378 28.26 -5.33 10.89
N SER A 379 29.16 -4.58 11.52
CA SER A 379 29.81 -4.95 12.80
C SER A 379 28.85 -4.99 14.00
N THR A 380 27.70 -4.31 13.94
CA THR A 380 26.66 -4.32 14.97
C THR A 380 25.99 -5.69 15.07
N TYR A 381 25.80 -6.37 13.93
CA TYR A 381 25.29 -7.76 13.89
C TYR A 381 26.31 -8.75 14.45
N ALA A 382 27.61 -8.56 14.15
CA ALA A 382 28.68 -9.37 14.72
C ALA A 382 28.83 -9.18 16.23
N ALA A 383 28.63 -7.96 16.74
CA ALA A 383 28.68 -7.66 18.17
C ALA A 383 27.49 -8.28 18.94
N LEU A 384 26.29 -8.25 18.36
CA LEU A 384 25.09 -8.89 18.93
C LEU A 384 25.20 -10.42 18.92
N ALA A 385 25.66 -11.01 17.82
CA ALA A 385 25.91 -12.46 17.73
C ALA A 385 27.04 -12.90 18.69
N GLY A 386 28.10 -12.10 18.82
CA GLY A 386 29.18 -12.34 19.78
C GLY A 386 28.73 -12.24 21.24
N ALA A 387 27.87 -11.27 21.58
CA ALA A 387 27.31 -11.12 22.92
C ALA A 387 26.35 -12.28 23.28
N LEU A 388 25.53 -12.75 22.34
CA LEU A 388 24.69 -13.94 22.49
C LEU A 388 25.52 -15.22 22.69
N ALA A 389 26.57 -15.41 21.88
CA ALA A 389 27.48 -16.54 22.02
C ALA A 389 28.22 -16.54 23.37
N LEU A 390 28.65 -15.37 23.85
CA LEU A 390 29.26 -15.20 25.18
C LEU A 390 28.24 -15.46 26.31
N GLY A 391 26.99 -15.03 26.15
CA GLY A 391 25.91 -15.29 27.10
C GLY A 391 25.60 -16.79 27.23
N VAL A 392 25.49 -17.50 26.11
CA VAL A 392 25.28 -18.96 26.07
C VAL A 392 26.48 -19.71 26.67
N ALA A 393 27.71 -19.28 26.37
CA ALA A 393 28.92 -19.87 26.95
C ALA A 393 29.02 -19.64 28.47
N ALA A 394 28.64 -18.46 28.96
CA ALA A 394 28.60 -18.14 30.38
C ALA A 394 27.50 -18.92 31.12
N TRP A 395 26.33 -19.10 30.50
CA TRP A 395 25.24 -19.92 31.03
C TRP A 395 25.62 -21.40 31.12
N ARG A 396 26.23 -21.97 30.07
CA ARG A 396 26.75 -23.36 30.09
C ARG A 396 27.84 -23.57 31.14
N ARG A 397 28.74 -22.60 31.35
CA ARG A 397 29.75 -22.67 32.43
C ARG A 397 29.12 -22.63 33.83
N ARG A 398 28.06 -21.85 34.05
CA ARG A 398 27.35 -21.80 35.34
C ARG A 398 26.50 -23.05 35.60
N GLY A 399 25.95 -23.67 34.56
CA GLY A 399 25.24 -24.96 34.66
C GLY A 399 26.16 -26.11 35.08
N ASN A 400 27.35 -26.20 34.50
CA ASN A 400 28.33 -27.25 34.83
C ASN A 400 29.00 -27.07 36.21
N ALA A 401 29.02 -25.85 36.75
CA ALA A 401 29.51 -25.62 38.11
C ALA A 401 28.49 -26.08 39.17
N ARG A 402 27.18 -25.97 38.90
CA ARG A 402 26.13 -26.42 39.82
C ARG A 402 25.90 -27.94 39.82
N ALA A 403 26.32 -28.64 38.77
CA ALA A 403 26.23 -30.11 38.68
C ALA A 403 27.39 -30.85 39.35
N ARG A 404 28.35 -30.14 39.98
CA ARG A 404 29.48 -30.73 40.71
C ARG A 404 29.36 -30.65 42.24
N ASP A 405 28.30 -30.02 42.75
CA ASP A 405 27.99 -29.89 44.18
C ASP A 405 26.70 -30.65 44.58
N LEU A 406 26.29 -31.62 43.76
CA LEU A 406 25.34 -32.69 44.08
C LEU A 406 26.03 -34.03 43.77
#